data_AF-W1X9Z5-F1
#
_entry.id   AF-W1X9Z5-F1
#
_cell.length_a   1.000
_cell.length_b   1.000
_cell.length_c   1.000
_cell.angle_alpha   90.00
_cell.angle_beta   90.00
_cell.angle_gamma   90.00
#
_symmetry.space_group_name_H-M   'P 1'
#
loop_
_entity.id
_entity.type
_entity.pdbx_description
1 polymer ?
#
loop_
_entity_poly.entity_id
_entity_poly.type
_entity_poly.pdbx_seq_one_letter_code
_entity_poly.pdbx_strand_id
1 'polypeptide(L)' 'MTLQETIIQQLGVKPIIDPEEEICKSIDFLKDYLKKHSFLKTYVLGISGGQDSTLAGRLAQLAIEEMRAETGDASYQ' A
#
# COMPACT_ATOMS: atom_id res chain seq x y z
N MET A 1 16.52 -2.19 27.13
CA MET A 1 16.38 -2.38 25.69
C MET A 1 17.74 -2.42 25.05
N THR A 2 18.01 -3.43 24.24
CA THR A 2 19.17 -3.46 23.34
C THR A 2 18.95 -2.50 22.16
N LEU A 3 20.02 -2.12 21.47
CA LEU A 3 19.90 -1.31 20.25
C LEU A 3 19.02 -2.01 19.19
N GLN A 4 19.12 -3.33 19.09
CA GLN A 4 18.31 -4.13 18.17
C GLN A 4 16.81 -4.03 18.51
N GLU A 5 16.44 -4.14 19.79
CA GLU A 5 15.05 -4.00 20.24
C GLU A 5 14.50 -2.62 19.92
N THR A 6 15.30 -1.56 20.12
CA THR A 6 14.92 -0.19 19.74
C THR A 6 14.68 -0.05 18.23
N ILE A 7 15.56 -0.62 17.41
CA ILE A 7 15.43 -0.56 15.94
C ILE A 7 14.19 -1.32 15.47
N ILE A 8 13.94 -2.53 15.99
CA ILE A 8 12.76 -3.33 15.65
C ILE A 8 11.48 -2.55 15.96
N GLN A 9 11.41 -1.95 17.16
CA GLN A 9 10.25 -1.17 17.57
C GLN A 9 10.06 0.07 16.68
N GLN A 10 11.13 0.76 16.31
CA GLN A 10 11.06 1.98 15.49
C GLN A 10 10.67 1.69 14.04
N LEU A 11 11.16 0.60 13.46
CA LEU A 11 10.83 0.19 12.09
C LEU A 11 9.50 -0.57 11.97
N GLY A 12 8.94 -1.04 13.10
CA GLY A 12 7.66 -1.73 13.15
C GLY A 12 7.67 -3.13 12.51
N VAL A 13 8.86 -3.73 12.32
CA VAL A 13 9.00 -5.06 11.71
C VAL A 13 8.51 -6.15 12.66
N LYS A 14 7.79 -7.12 12.11
CA LYS A 14 7.27 -8.28 12.86
C LYS A 14 8.16 -9.49 12.63
N PRO A 15 8.31 -10.39 13.62
CA PRO A 15 9.08 -11.62 13.46
C PRO A 15 8.41 -12.62 12.50
N ILE A 16 7.09 -12.54 12.33
CA ILE A 16 6.29 -13.38 11.43
C ILE A 16 5.21 -12.49 10.81
N ILE A 17 4.92 -12.70 9.53
CA ILE A 17 3.80 -12.08 8.82
C ILE A 17 2.97 -13.14 8.11
N ASP A 18 1.69 -12.86 7.92
CA ASP A 18 0.84 -13.54 6.94
C ASP A 18 0.84 -12.70 5.65
N PRO A 19 1.38 -13.22 4.53
CA PRO A 19 1.49 -12.43 3.30
C PRO A 19 0.15 -11.95 2.73
N GLU A 20 -0.91 -12.76 2.84
CA GLU A 20 -2.22 -12.38 2.30
C GLU A 20 -2.82 -11.25 3.14
N GLU A 21 -2.70 -11.34 4.46
CA GLU A 21 -3.16 -10.29 5.37
C GLU A 21 -2.42 -8.97 5.14
N GLU A 22 -1.09 -8.99 4.96
CA GLU A 22 -0.29 -7.79 4.74
C GLU A 22 -0.55 -7.15 3.36
N ILE A 23 -0.91 -7.94 2.34
CA ILE A 23 -1.40 -7.43 1.05
C ILE A 23 -2.71 -6.67 1.24
N CYS A 24 -3.71 -7.27 1.90
CA CYS A 24 -4.99 -6.61 2.16
C CYS A 24 -4.82 -5.31 2.95
N LYS A 25 -4.02 -5.32 4.02
CA LYS A 25 -3.72 -4.11 4.82
C LYS A 25 -3.10 -3.00 3.98
N SER A 26 -2.20 -3.35 3.07
CA SER A 26 -1.53 -2.36 2.21
C SER A 26 -2.50 -1.74 1.21
N ILE A 27 -3.37 -2.54 0.60
CA ILE A 27 -4.40 -2.07 -0.33
C ILE A 27 -5.41 -1.17 0.39
N ASP A 28 -5.92 -1.61 1.54
CA ASP A 28 -6.87 -0.82 2.33
C ASP A 28 -6.26 0.49 2.81
N PHE A 29 -5.00 0.49 3.25
CA PHE A 29 -4.28 1.70 3.59
C PHE A 29 -4.24 2.72 2.44
N LEU A 30 -3.94 2.26 1.21
CA LEU A 30 -3.92 3.13 0.03
C LEU A 30 -5.33 3.67 -0.27
N LYS A 31 -6.34 2.81 -0.29
CA LYS A 31 -7.75 3.21 -0.50
C LYS A 31 -8.19 4.24 0.53
N ASP A 32 -7.93 4.00 1.80
CA ASP A 32 -8.31 4.88 2.90
C ASP A 32 -7.63 6.24 2.79
N TYR A 33 -6.38 6.28 2.32
CA TYR A 33 -5.69 7.53 2.07
C TYR A 33 -6.39 8.36 0.96
N LEU A 34 -6.77 7.73 -0.16
CA LEU A 34 -7.53 8.41 -1.23
C LEU A 34 -8.93 8.83 -0.78
N LYS A 35 -9.63 7.99 -0.01
CA LYS A 35 -10.96 8.34 0.56
C LYS A 35 -10.87 9.53 1.50
N LYS A 36 -9.82 9.58 2.34
CA LYS A 36 -9.54 10.70 3.25
C LYS A 36 -9.19 12.00 2.50
N HIS A 37 -8.53 11.88 1.35
CA HIS A 37 -8.10 13.00 0.52
C HIS A 37 -8.79 12.95 -0.85
N SER A 38 -10.10 13.20 -0.88
CA SER A 38 -10.97 12.98 -2.04
C SER A 38 -10.60 13.75 -3.32
N PHE A 39 -9.77 14.79 -3.21
CA PHE A 39 -9.22 15.52 -4.36
C PHE A 39 -8.08 14.77 -5.06
N LEU A 40 -7.49 13.76 -4.42
CA LEU A 40 -6.51 12.87 -5.00
C LEU A 40 -7.23 11.73 -5.73
N LYS A 41 -6.78 11.46 -6.96
CA LYS A 41 -7.30 10.37 -7.79
C LYS A 41 -6.21 9.45 -8.33
N THR A 42 -4.94 9.83 -8.19
CA THR A 42 -3.87 9.16 -8.91
C THR A 42 -2.70 8.81 -8.01
N TYR A 43 -2.19 7.59 -8.13
CA TYR A 43 -0.88 7.21 -7.64
C TYR A 43 0.16 7.23 -8.76
N VAL A 44 1.35 7.75 -8.46
CA VAL A 44 2.47 7.81 -9.41
C VAL A 44 3.66 7.07 -8.82
N LEU A 45 4.19 6.11 -9.56
CA LEU A 45 5.33 5.30 -9.15
C LEU A 45 6.28 5.05 -10.34
N GLY A 46 7.57 5.28 -10.14
CA GLY A 46 8.61 4.86 -11.09
C GLY A 46 8.87 3.36 -10.98
N ILE A 47 8.72 2.63 -12.09
CA ILE A 47 8.97 1.19 -12.16
C ILE A 47 10.37 0.93 -12.71
N SER A 48 11.26 0.37 -11.89
CA SER A 48 12.64 0.07 -12.29
C SER A 48 12.84 -1.38 -12.75
N GLY A 49 11.84 -2.25 -12.54
CA GLY A 49 11.95 -3.70 -12.71
C GLY A 49 12.46 -4.45 -11.48
N GLY A 50 12.82 -3.73 -10.40
CA GLY A 50 13.18 -4.34 -9.12
C GLY A 50 11.96 -4.84 -8.35
N GLN A 51 12.20 -5.76 -7.41
CA GLN A 51 11.16 -6.37 -6.57
C GLN A 51 10.28 -5.33 -5.87
N ASP A 52 10.88 -4.32 -5.25
CA ASP A 52 10.17 -3.30 -4.47
C ASP A 52 9.19 -2.50 -5.34
N SER A 53 9.69 -1.97 -6.46
CA SER A 53 8.85 -1.18 -7.38
C SER A 53 7.74 -2.02 -8.02
N THR A 54 8.00 -3.32 -8.26
CA THR A 54 7.01 -4.24 -8.82
C THR A 54 5.90 -4.55 -7.82
N LEU A 55 6.27 -4.83 -6.57
CA LEU A 55 5.30 -5.09 -5.49
C LEU A 55 4.46 -3.84 -5.20
N ALA A 56 5.10 -2.70 -5.00
CA ALA A 56 4.40 -1.44 -4.74
C ALA A 56 3.47 -1.05 -5.89
N GLY A 57 3.92 -1.21 -7.15
CA GLY A 57 3.09 -0.95 -8.32
C GLY A 57 1.88 -1.88 -8.41
N ARG A 58 2.05 -3.17 -8.10
CA ARG A 58 0.93 -4.12 -8.10
C ARG A 58 -0.09 -3.80 -7.01
N LEU A 59 0.35 -3.46 -5.81
CA LEU A 59 -0.54 -3.07 -4.70
C LEU A 59 -1.31 -1.80 -5.03
N ALA A 60 -0.65 -0.79 -5.61
CA ALA A 60 -1.30 0.45 -6.04
C ALA A 60 -2.37 0.18 -7.12
N GLN A 61 -2.06 -0.66 -8.10
CA GLN A 61 -3.01 -1.02 -9.14
C GLN A 61 -4.25 -1.74 -8.58
N LEU A 62 -4.07 -2.69 -7.66
CA LEU A 62 -5.17 -3.38 -6.99
C LEU A 62 -6.05 -2.42 -6.18
N ALA A 63 -5.42 -1.52 -5.41
CA ALA A 63 -6.14 -0.51 -4.65
C ALA A 63 -7.00 0.40 -5.55
N ILE A 64 -6.46 0.81 -6.70
CA ILE A 64 -7.17 1.64 -7.67
C ILE A 64 -8.30 0.87 -8.39
N GLU A 65 -8.10 -0.41 -8.70
CA GLU A 65 -9.15 -1.29 -9.23
C GLU A 65 -10.32 -1.40 -8.25
N GLU A 66 -10.04 -1.63 -6.97
CA GLU A 66 -11.05 -1.66 -5.91
C GLU A 66 -11.73 -0.30 -5.72
N MET A 67 -10.99 0.81 -5.72
CA MET A 67 -11.58 2.15 -5.64
C MET A 67 -12.59 2.40 -6.76
N ARG A 68 -12.26 2.03 -8.00
CA ARG A 68 -13.20 2.15 -9.14
C ARG A 68 -14.43 1.28 -8.94
N ALA A 69 -14.26 0.04 -8.46
CA ALA A 69 -15.37 -0.88 -8.22
C ALA A 69 -16.29 -0.40 -7.07
N GLU A 70 -15.72 0.09 -5.97
CA GLU A 70 -16.45 0.55 -4.78
C GLU A 70 -17.19 1.87 -5.02
N THR A 71 -16.58 2.80 -5.76
CA THR A 71 -17.11 4.17 -5.92
C THR A 71 -17.84 4.40 -7.25
N GLY A 72 -17.61 3.54 -8.25
CA GLY A 72 -18.08 3.75 -9.62
C GLY A 72 -17.36 4.89 -10.37
N ASP A 73 -16.33 5.50 -9.77
CA ASP A 73 -15.60 6.62 -10.36
C ASP A 73 -14.40 6.12 -11.18
N ALA A 74 -14.53 6.14 -12.50
CA ALA A 74 -13.49 5.70 -13.42
C ALA A 74 -12.25 6.63 -13.46
N SER A 75 -12.26 7.79 -12.78
CA SER A 75 -11.14 8.72 -12.77
C SER A 75 -9.97 8.31 -11.87
N TYR A 76 -10.14 7.29 -11.01
CA TYR A 76 -9.05 6.75 -10.20
C TYR A 76 -7.98 6.05 -11.08
N GLN A 77 -6.71 6.43 -10.90
CA GLN A 77 -5.55 6.00 -11.70
C GLN A 77 -4.35 5.54 -10.87
#